data_AF-A0A1Q9HQE4-F1
#
_entry.id   AF-A0A1Q9HQE4-F1
#
_cell.length_a   1.000
_cell.length_b   1.000
_cell.length_c   1.000
_cell.angle_alpha   90.00
_cell.angle_beta   90.00
_cell.angle_gamma   90.00
#
_symmetry.space_group_name_H-M   'P 1'
#
loop_
_entity.id
_entity.type
_entity.pdbx_description
1 polymer ?
#
loop_
_entity_poly.entity_id
_entity_poly.type
_entity_poly.pdbx_seq_one_letter_code
_entity_poly.pdbx_strand_id
1 'polypeptide(L)'
;MDNNTRAELGDILTDQSKLLELLASNINALESYPNLQAYLSSNNQNSISYRKALREKKFTKEDYRYAILELLDWFGYKACIDLDMDFIINQVAEKVGDDIDAIKSLTIKDVGADNISRLLHMMGEAIYAQVDDQPSFPWEATKGQTNHAFWRKCHLAYDAMMHEGYSSHYKINQWCQATLGVSCPQSFPKFARTYGDPRLIESWRTWSDWKE
;
A
#
# COMPACT_ATOMS: atom_id res chain seq x y z
N MET A 1 -3.47 20.43 14.50
CA MET A 1 -3.43 21.43 13.42
C MET A 1 -2.77 22.69 13.97
N ASP A 2 -1.49 22.82 13.66
CA ASP A 2 -0.64 23.97 13.94
C ASP A 2 -0.94 25.14 12.98
N ASN A 3 -0.14 26.22 13.10
CA ASN A 3 -0.34 27.44 12.32
C ASN A 3 0.05 27.30 10.84
N ASN A 4 1.00 26.42 10.48
CA ASN A 4 1.44 26.26 9.09
C ASN A 4 0.39 25.47 8.31
N THR A 5 -0.05 24.31 8.82
CA THR A 5 -1.15 23.55 8.20
C THR A 5 -2.45 24.35 8.18
N ARG A 6 -2.68 25.25 9.14
CA ARG A 6 -3.82 26.19 9.10
C ARG A 6 -3.69 27.24 7.98
N ALA A 7 -2.48 27.74 7.71
CA ALA A 7 -2.24 28.64 6.58
C ALA A 7 -2.43 27.91 5.24
N GLU A 8 -1.86 26.71 5.09
CA GLU A 8 -2.01 25.86 3.90
C GLU A 8 -3.48 25.55 3.58
N LEU A 9 -4.29 25.21 4.59
CA LEU A 9 -5.74 25.04 4.40
C LEU A 9 -6.44 26.36 4.04
N GLY A 10 -6.00 27.49 4.59
CA GLY A 10 -6.52 28.82 4.24
C GLY A 10 -6.24 29.20 2.78
N ASP A 11 -5.04 28.92 2.29
CA ASP A 11 -4.63 29.13 0.89
C ASP A 11 -5.44 28.23 -0.06
N ILE A 12 -5.68 26.97 0.31
CA ILE A 12 -6.54 26.05 -0.48
C ILE A 12 -8.00 26.51 -0.46
N LEU A 13 -8.54 26.98 0.67
CA LEU A 13 -9.93 27.44 0.76
C LEU A 13 -10.19 28.79 0.05
N THR A 14 -9.14 29.59 -0.17
CA THR A 14 -9.25 30.89 -0.87
C THR A 14 -8.90 30.79 -2.35
N ASP A 15 -7.94 29.95 -2.75
CA ASP A 15 -7.67 29.63 -4.14
C ASP A 15 -8.64 28.56 -4.67
N GLN A 16 -9.77 29.04 -5.19
CA GLN A 16 -10.80 28.19 -5.80
C GLN A 16 -10.25 27.28 -6.91
N SER A 17 -9.16 27.63 -7.59
CA SER A 17 -8.56 26.80 -8.65
C SER A 17 -7.92 25.56 -8.03
N LYS A 18 -7.05 25.74 -7.02
CA LYS A 18 -6.43 24.63 -6.27
C LYS A 18 -7.48 23.77 -5.57
N LEU A 19 -8.53 24.38 -5.02
CA LEU A 19 -9.63 23.66 -4.40
C LEU A 19 -10.35 22.76 -5.42
N LEU A 20 -10.67 23.27 -6.60
CA LEU A 20 -11.34 22.48 -7.65
C LEU A 20 -10.44 21.36 -8.19
N GLU A 21 -9.12 21.57 -8.32
CA GLU A 21 -8.17 20.51 -8.67
C GLU A 21 -8.08 19.42 -7.60
N LEU A 22 -7.97 19.80 -6.32
CA LEU A 22 -7.92 18.86 -5.20
C LEU A 22 -9.23 18.06 -5.08
N LEU A 23 -10.38 18.70 -5.23
CA LEU A 23 -11.70 18.03 -5.24
C LEU A 23 -11.91 17.18 -6.50
N ALA A 24 -11.27 17.49 -7.63
CA ALA A 24 -11.29 16.66 -8.83
C ALA A 24 -10.46 15.36 -8.70
N SER A 25 -9.59 15.25 -7.70
CA SER A 25 -8.84 14.01 -7.42
C SER A 25 -9.72 12.88 -6.89
N ASN A 26 -10.80 13.20 -6.16
CA ASN A 26 -11.74 12.23 -5.61
C ASN A 26 -13.20 12.70 -5.80
N ILE A 27 -13.63 12.71 -7.06
CA ILE A 27 -14.99 13.08 -7.49
C ILE A 27 -16.07 12.18 -6.85
N ASN A 28 -15.72 10.97 -6.39
CA ASN A 28 -16.65 10.06 -5.70
C ASN A 28 -16.96 10.52 -4.27
N ALA A 29 -16.04 11.21 -3.58
CA ALA A 29 -16.32 11.81 -2.27
C ALA A 29 -17.34 12.98 -2.32
N LEU A 30 -17.84 13.33 -3.51
CA LEU A 30 -18.77 14.44 -3.76
C LEU A 30 -20.20 13.98 -4.09
N GLU A 31 -20.61 12.77 -3.71
CA GLU A 31 -21.98 12.25 -3.89
C GLU A 31 -23.07 13.23 -3.38
N SER A 32 -22.83 13.90 -2.24
CA SER A 32 -23.73 14.92 -1.68
C SER A 32 -23.78 16.24 -2.48
N TYR A 33 -22.94 16.40 -3.51
CA TYR A 33 -22.76 17.64 -4.28
C TYR A 33 -22.81 17.39 -5.80
N PRO A 34 -23.89 16.80 -6.35
CA PRO A 34 -23.94 16.33 -7.75
C PRO A 34 -23.69 17.44 -8.79
N ASN A 35 -24.06 18.69 -8.51
CA ASN A 35 -23.77 19.83 -9.38
C ASN A 35 -22.27 20.13 -9.48
N LEU A 36 -21.54 20.03 -8.36
CA LEU A 36 -20.08 20.18 -8.31
C LEU A 36 -19.40 18.98 -8.96
N GLN A 37 -19.90 17.77 -8.69
CA GLN A 37 -19.45 16.52 -9.30
C GLN A 37 -19.53 16.59 -10.84
N ALA A 38 -20.65 17.08 -11.37
CA ALA A 38 -20.86 17.30 -12.80
C ALA A 38 -19.99 18.44 -13.36
N TYR A 39 -19.79 19.53 -12.62
CA TYR A 39 -18.90 20.63 -13.01
C TYR A 39 -17.44 20.17 -13.13
N LEU A 40 -16.91 19.48 -12.13
CA LEU A 40 -15.55 18.93 -12.15
C LEU A 40 -15.38 17.89 -13.28
N SER A 41 -16.32 16.96 -13.41
CA SER A 41 -16.31 15.93 -14.47
C SER A 41 -16.40 16.52 -15.88
N SER A 42 -17.09 17.65 -16.04
CA SER A 42 -17.25 18.30 -17.35
C SER A 42 -16.07 19.18 -17.74
N ASN A 43 -15.40 19.83 -16.78
CA ASN A 43 -14.22 20.68 -17.01
C ASN A 43 -12.87 19.94 -16.97
N ASN A 44 -12.82 18.71 -16.43
CA ASN A 44 -11.60 17.89 -16.46
C ASN A 44 -11.09 17.70 -17.91
N GLN A 45 -9.87 18.17 -18.17
CA GLN A 45 -9.29 18.23 -19.52
C GLN A 45 -9.09 16.85 -20.16
N ASN A 46 -8.87 15.80 -19.37
CA ASN A 46 -8.79 14.43 -19.88
C ASN A 46 -10.18 13.91 -20.24
N SER A 47 -11.20 14.17 -19.42
CA SER A 47 -12.61 13.87 -19.73
C SER A 47 -13.11 14.62 -20.97
N ILE A 48 -12.68 15.88 -21.18
CA ILE A 48 -12.93 16.64 -22.42
C ILE A 48 -12.24 15.95 -23.62
N SER A 49 -10.95 15.59 -23.47
CA SER A 49 -10.14 14.99 -24.53
C SER A 49 -10.64 13.60 -24.95
N TYR A 50 -11.07 12.77 -24.01
CA TYR A 50 -11.74 11.48 -24.27
C TYR A 50 -13.05 11.68 -25.08
N ARG A 51 -13.94 12.59 -24.63
CA ARG A 51 -15.18 12.92 -25.37
C ARG A 51 -14.91 13.53 -26.75
N LYS A 52 -13.77 14.22 -26.94
CA LYS A 52 -13.30 14.69 -28.25
C LYS A 52 -12.82 13.53 -29.12
N ALA A 53 -11.97 12.65 -28.60
CA ALA A 53 -11.43 11.50 -29.33
C ALA A 53 -12.51 10.53 -29.84
N LEU A 54 -13.56 10.27 -29.04
CA LEU A 54 -14.73 9.49 -29.47
C LEU A 54 -15.47 10.14 -30.66
N ARG A 55 -15.69 11.46 -30.63
CA ARG A 55 -16.33 12.20 -31.74
C ARG A 55 -15.45 12.24 -32.99
N GLU A 56 -14.14 12.32 -32.81
CA GLU A 56 -13.13 12.25 -33.86
C GLU A 56 -12.85 10.82 -34.35
N LYS A 57 -13.52 9.80 -33.79
CA LYS A 57 -13.36 8.37 -34.12
C LYS A 57 -11.91 7.86 -34.01
N LYS A 58 -11.11 8.42 -33.10
CA LYS A 58 -9.72 7.96 -32.84
C LYS A 58 -9.67 6.59 -32.17
N PHE A 59 -10.73 6.27 -31.43
CA PHE A 59 -11.05 4.96 -30.87
C PHE A 59 -12.57 4.94 -30.60
N THR A 60 -13.14 3.75 -30.39
CA THR A 60 -14.51 3.56 -29.91
C THR A 60 -14.57 3.47 -28.39
N LYS A 61 -15.78 3.48 -27.83
CA LYS A 61 -16.02 3.21 -26.41
C LYS A 61 -15.71 1.74 -26.03
N GLU A 62 -15.66 0.85 -27.02
CA GLU A 62 -15.37 -0.58 -26.84
C GLU A 62 -13.85 -0.82 -26.79
N ASP A 63 -13.08 -0.23 -27.69
CA ASP A 63 -11.60 -0.25 -27.63
C ASP A 63 -11.10 0.33 -26.29
N TYR A 64 -11.69 1.45 -25.85
CA TYR A 64 -11.35 2.07 -24.56
C TYR A 64 -11.80 1.22 -23.35
N ARG A 65 -12.79 0.32 -23.51
CA ARG A 65 -13.13 -0.68 -22.49
C ARG A 65 -12.10 -1.81 -22.49
N TYR A 66 -11.71 -2.33 -23.64
CA TYR A 66 -10.71 -3.41 -23.71
C TYR A 66 -9.37 -2.96 -23.11
N ALA A 67 -8.89 -1.76 -23.41
CA ALA A 67 -7.68 -1.21 -22.79
C ALA A 67 -7.77 -1.06 -21.25
N ILE A 68 -8.97 -0.90 -20.68
CA ILE A 68 -9.18 -0.94 -19.22
C ILE A 68 -9.18 -2.38 -18.71
N LEU A 69 -9.78 -3.33 -19.44
CA LEU A 69 -9.79 -4.74 -19.06
C LEU A 69 -8.38 -5.36 -19.10
N GLU A 70 -7.59 -5.08 -20.14
CA GLU A 70 -6.17 -5.49 -20.24
C GLU A 70 -5.33 -4.98 -19.04
N LEU A 71 -5.60 -3.74 -18.58
CA LEU A 71 -4.96 -3.17 -17.40
C LEU A 71 -5.40 -3.88 -16.09
N LEU A 72 -6.68 -4.24 -15.98
CA LEU A 72 -7.22 -4.98 -14.84
C LEU A 72 -6.72 -6.43 -14.82
N ASP A 73 -6.59 -7.09 -15.97
CA ASP A 73 -6.00 -8.43 -16.10
C ASP A 73 -4.53 -8.41 -15.65
N TRP A 74 -3.77 -7.37 -16.01
CA TRP A 74 -2.41 -7.17 -15.51
C TRP A 74 -2.35 -6.95 -13.98
N PHE A 75 -3.27 -6.15 -13.42
CA PHE A 75 -3.37 -5.97 -11.97
C PHE A 75 -3.75 -7.27 -11.26
N GLY A 76 -4.67 -8.05 -11.82
CA GLY A 76 -5.06 -9.37 -11.31
C GLY A 76 -3.90 -10.35 -11.34
N TYR A 77 -3.19 -10.46 -12.47
CA TYR A 77 -1.97 -11.26 -12.59
C TYR A 77 -0.94 -10.86 -11.53
N LYS A 78 -0.64 -9.56 -11.41
CA LYS A 78 0.32 -9.04 -10.41
C LYS A 78 -0.10 -9.36 -8.97
N ALA A 79 -1.39 -9.24 -8.65
CA ALA A 79 -1.90 -9.60 -7.32
C ALA A 79 -1.72 -11.09 -7.00
N CYS A 80 -1.85 -11.97 -8.01
CA CYS A 80 -1.69 -13.42 -7.83
C CYS A 80 -0.24 -13.92 -7.71
N ILE A 81 0.79 -13.13 -8.09
CA ILE A 81 2.20 -13.58 -8.05
C ILE A 81 2.63 -14.00 -6.64
N ASP A 82 2.20 -13.23 -5.62
CA ASP A 82 2.61 -13.41 -4.23
C ASP A 82 1.55 -14.17 -3.38
N LEU A 83 0.50 -14.71 -3.99
CA LEU A 83 -0.55 -15.47 -3.31
C LEU A 83 -0.27 -16.98 -3.27
N ASP A 84 -0.54 -17.59 -2.13
CA ASP A 84 -0.70 -19.05 -2.03
C ASP A 84 -1.93 -19.49 -2.85
N MET A 85 -1.68 -20.19 -3.95
CA MET A 85 -2.71 -20.74 -4.84
C MET A 85 -2.78 -22.27 -4.79
N ASP A 86 -2.15 -22.94 -3.81
CA ASP A 86 -2.06 -24.42 -3.76
C ASP A 86 -3.45 -25.08 -3.78
N PHE A 87 -4.46 -24.44 -3.21
CA PHE A 87 -5.84 -24.94 -3.24
C PHE A 87 -6.44 -24.99 -4.66
N ILE A 88 -6.09 -24.05 -5.54
CA ILE A 88 -6.48 -24.10 -6.97
C ILE A 88 -5.55 -25.01 -7.76
N ILE A 89 -4.24 -24.99 -7.48
CA ILE A 89 -3.26 -25.84 -8.17
C ILE A 89 -3.61 -27.32 -7.98
N ASN A 90 -3.90 -27.75 -6.74
CA ASN A 90 -4.35 -29.12 -6.46
C ASN A 90 -5.69 -29.43 -7.15
N GLN A 91 -6.68 -28.52 -7.08
CA GLN A 91 -7.98 -28.75 -7.73
C GLN A 91 -7.87 -28.86 -9.26
N VAL A 92 -6.97 -28.11 -9.90
CA VAL A 92 -6.70 -28.18 -11.34
C VAL A 92 -5.91 -29.45 -11.67
N ALA A 93 -4.90 -29.82 -10.88
CA ALA A 93 -4.14 -31.05 -11.06
C ALA A 93 -5.02 -32.31 -10.99
N GLU A 94 -6.05 -32.34 -10.13
CA GLU A 94 -7.08 -33.39 -10.11
C GLU A 94 -7.91 -33.50 -11.40
N LYS A 95 -7.93 -32.46 -12.26
CA LYS A 95 -8.65 -32.47 -13.54
C LYS A 95 -7.75 -32.74 -14.74
N VAL A 96 -6.52 -32.20 -14.74
CA VAL A 96 -5.64 -32.22 -15.93
C VAL A 96 -4.41 -33.12 -15.79
N GLY A 97 -4.03 -33.49 -14.56
CA GLY A 97 -2.79 -34.25 -14.32
C GLY A 97 -1.55 -33.47 -14.78
N ASP A 98 -0.86 -34.02 -15.77
CA ASP A 98 0.32 -33.45 -16.44
C ASP A 98 0.00 -32.67 -17.73
N ASP A 99 -1.26 -32.68 -18.22
CA ASP A 99 -1.68 -31.89 -19.39
C ASP A 99 -1.90 -30.41 -19.03
N ILE A 100 -0.81 -29.65 -19.03
CA ILE A 100 -0.83 -28.20 -18.79
C ILE A 100 -1.58 -27.41 -19.88
N ASP A 101 -1.76 -27.96 -21.08
CA ASP A 101 -2.49 -27.30 -22.17
C ASP A 101 -4.01 -27.43 -21.98
N ALA A 102 -4.50 -28.55 -21.42
CA ALA A 102 -5.91 -28.75 -21.08
C ALA A 102 -6.46 -27.70 -20.11
N ILE A 103 -5.61 -27.07 -19.28
CA ILE A 103 -5.99 -25.96 -18.37
C ILE A 103 -6.76 -24.85 -19.14
N LYS A 104 -6.39 -24.59 -20.39
CA LYS A 104 -7.00 -23.55 -21.25
C LYS A 104 -8.47 -23.84 -21.62
N SER A 105 -8.95 -25.06 -21.36
CA SER A 105 -10.32 -25.50 -21.63
C SER A 105 -11.20 -25.61 -20.37
N LEU A 106 -10.63 -25.43 -19.18
CA LEU A 106 -11.36 -25.54 -17.91
C LEU A 106 -12.35 -24.39 -17.75
N THR A 107 -13.51 -24.69 -17.15
CA THR A 107 -14.53 -23.69 -16.83
C THR A 107 -14.54 -23.37 -15.33
N ILE A 108 -15.28 -22.32 -14.96
CA ILE A 108 -15.58 -21.95 -13.56
C ILE A 108 -16.14 -23.15 -12.76
N LYS A 109 -16.85 -24.07 -13.42
CA LYS A 109 -17.41 -25.27 -12.80
C LYS A 109 -16.33 -26.31 -12.43
N ASP A 110 -15.27 -26.40 -13.22
CA ASP A 110 -14.24 -27.46 -13.08
C ASP A 110 -13.18 -27.08 -12.04
N VAL A 111 -12.90 -25.78 -11.91
CA VAL A 111 -12.09 -25.18 -10.82
C VAL A 111 -12.91 -25.00 -9.54
N GLY A 112 -14.23 -24.84 -9.66
CA GLY A 112 -15.15 -24.61 -8.55
C GLY A 112 -15.36 -23.12 -8.24
N ALA A 113 -16.62 -22.70 -8.16
CA ALA A 113 -16.98 -21.31 -7.91
C ALA A 113 -16.49 -20.79 -6.55
N ASP A 114 -16.47 -21.64 -5.52
CA ASP A 114 -16.00 -21.27 -4.18
C ASP A 114 -14.48 -21.04 -4.15
N ASN A 115 -13.71 -21.84 -4.90
CA ASN A 115 -12.26 -21.63 -5.06
C ASN A 115 -11.95 -20.31 -5.77
N ILE A 116 -12.70 -20.01 -6.84
CA ILE A 116 -12.56 -18.73 -7.57
C ILE A 116 -13.00 -17.56 -6.68
N SER A 117 -14.08 -17.70 -5.90
CA SER A 117 -14.54 -16.68 -4.94
C SER A 117 -13.51 -16.43 -3.82
N ARG A 118 -12.86 -17.49 -3.33
CA ARG A 118 -11.75 -17.40 -2.37
C ARG A 118 -10.54 -16.69 -2.99
N LEU A 119 -10.14 -17.03 -4.22
CA LEU A 119 -9.04 -16.35 -4.90
C LEU A 119 -9.37 -14.86 -5.09
N LEU A 120 -10.60 -14.52 -5.51
CA LEU A 120 -11.03 -13.13 -5.66
C LEU A 120 -11.04 -12.35 -4.33
N HIS A 121 -11.35 -12.99 -3.20
CA HIS A 121 -11.17 -12.37 -1.87
C HIS A 121 -9.69 -12.13 -1.55
N MET A 122 -8.83 -13.14 -1.75
CA MET A 122 -7.39 -13.03 -1.51
C MET A 122 -6.72 -11.97 -2.42
N MET A 123 -7.18 -11.86 -3.68
CA MET A 123 -6.79 -10.79 -4.60
C MET A 123 -7.30 -9.42 -4.12
N GLY A 124 -8.52 -9.34 -3.60
CA GLY A 124 -9.07 -8.11 -3.01
C GLY A 124 -8.24 -7.62 -1.83
N GLU A 125 -7.96 -8.50 -0.87
CA GLU A 125 -7.08 -8.22 0.27
C GLU A 125 -5.67 -7.83 -0.18
N ALA A 126 -5.09 -8.53 -1.15
CA ALA A 126 -3.77 -8.21 -1.72
C ALA A 126 -3.75 -6.88 -2.51
N ILE A 127 -4.87 -6.47 -3.13
CA ILE A 127 -5.00 -5.16 -3.77
C ILE A 127 -5.10 -4.06 -2.72
N TYR A 128 -5.87 -4.25 -1.64
CA TYR A 128 -5.86 -3.30 -0.52
C TYR A 128 -4.46 -3.19 0.12
N ALA A 129 -3.75 -4.29 0.30
CA ALA A 129 -2.34 -4.30 0.74
C ALA A 129 -1.32 -3.74 -0.29
N GLN A 130 -1.75 -3.36 -1.50
CA GLN A 130 -0.97 -2.61 -2.49
C GLN A 130 -1.45 -1.16 -2.69
N VAL A 131 -2.60 -0.79 -2.12
CA VAL A 131 -3.15 0.57 -2.09
C VAL A 131 -2.81 1.26 -0.76
N ASP A 132 -2.83 0.51 0.35
CA ASP A 132 -2.23 0.91 1.60
C ASP A 132 -0.69 0.84 1.47
N ASP A 133 -0.04 2.00 1.45
CA ASP A 133 1.42 2.12 1.58
C ASP A 133 1.82 1.74 3.03
N GLN A 134 2.04 0.45 3.28
CA GLN A 134 2.19 -0.13 4.62
C GLN A 134 3.65 -0.17 5.12
N PRO A 135 3.89 -0.02 6.44
CA PRO A 135 2.94 0.21 7.54
C PRO A 135 2.85 1.66 8.03
N SER A 136 1.99 1.87 9.04
CA SER A 136 1.91 3.10 9.86
C SER A 136 2.35 2.83 11.31
N PHE A 137 3.64 2.56 11.45
CA PHE A 137 4.42 2.17 12.62
C PHE A 137 4.28 0.68 12.99
N PRO A 138 5.38 -0.10 12.91
CA PRO A 138 6.71 0.34 13.28
C PRO A 138 7.59 0.58 12.04
N TRP A 139 8.00 1.86 11.87
CA TRP A 139 9.23 2.38 11.24
C TRP A 139 9.60 1.92 9.82
N GLU A 140 8.73 1.11 9.23
CA GLU A 140 8.43 0.91 7.82
C GLU A 140 9.48 0.21 6.93
N ALA A 141 9.43 -1.13 6.96
CA ALA A 141 9.71 -2.01 5.82
C ALA A 141 11.16 -1.97 5.24
N THR A 142 11.52 -2.63 4.13
CA THR A 142 10.85 -3.68 3.31
C THR A 142 11.64 -5.01 3.30
N LYS A 143 12.68 -5.18 4.13
CA LYS A 143 13.38 -6.47 4.31
C LYS A 143 13.77 -6.74 5.76
N GLY A 144 13.54 -7.98 6.21
CA GLY A 144 13.77 -8.45 7.58
C GLY A 144 12.50 -8.40 8.44
N GLN A 145 12.40 -9.30 9.42
CA GLN A 145 11.21 -9.38 10.30
C GLN A 145 11.00 -8.10 11.12
N THR A 146 9.76 -7.66 11.19
CA THR A 146 9.30 -6.52 12.00
C THR A 146 9.32 -6.89 13.49
N ASN A 147 10.47 -6.79 14.15
CA ASN A 147 10.59 -7.15 15.58
C ASN A 147 9.95 -6.10 16.52
N HIS A 148 8.61 -6.09 16.60
CA HIS A 148 7.83 -5.17 17.44
C HIS A 148 8.32 -5.10 18.91
N ALA A 149 8.78 -6.22 19.47
CA ALA A 149 9.28 -6.30 20.85
C ALA A 149 10.58 -5.50 21.07
N PHE A 150 11.42 -5.38 20.03
CA PHE A 150 12.58 -4.50 20.06
C PHE A 150 12.25 -3.06 19.62
N TRP A 151 11.35 -2.81 18.64
CA TRP A 151 10.96 -1.43 18.32
C TRP A 151 10.17 -0.73 19.45
N ARG A 152 9.53 -1.44 20.38
CA ARG A 152 9.03 -0.86 21.65
C ARG A 152 10.14 -0.45 22.65
N LYS A 153 11.36 -0.99 22.51
CA LYS A 153 12.50 -0.78 23.42
C LYS A 153 13.70 -0.07 22.77
N CYS A 154 13.53 0.46 21.56
CA CYS A 154 14.64 0.91 20.72
C CYS A 154 15.41 2.12 21.27
N HIS A 155 14.82 2.90 22.17
CA HIS A 155 15.49 3.99 22.90
C HIS A 155 16.67 3.47 23.74
N LEU A 156 16.53 2.30 24.39
CA LEU A 156 17.61 1.67 25.16
C LEU A 156 18.79 1.27 24.24
N ALA A 157 18.49 0.82 23.03
CA ALA A 157 19.49 0.50 22.03
C ALA A 157 20.12 1.77 21.42
N TYR A 158 19.37 2.86 21.30
CA TYR A 158 19.89 4.16 20.90
C TYR A 158 20.91 4.69 21.93
N ASP A 159 20.56 4.63 23.23
CA ASP A 159 21.46 4.99 24.33
C ASP A 159 22.75 4.16 24.31
N ALA A 160 22.64 2.84 24.17
CA ALA A 160 23.80 1.95 24.04
C ALA A 160 24.65 2.27 22.78
N MET A 161 24.04 2.69 21.67
CA MET A 161 24.77 3.07 20.47
C MET A 161 25.54 4.40 20.65
N MET A 162 24.94 5.37 21.33
CA MET A 162 25.49 6.74 21.47
C MET A 162 26.40 6.93 22.68
N HIS A 163 26.17 6.20 23.78
CA HIS A 163 26.89 6.38 25.05
C HIS A 163 27.81 5.20 25.41
N GLU A 164 27.46 3.96 25.01
CA GLU A 164 28.30 2.76 25.24
C GLU A 164 29.17 2.39 24.00
N GLY A 165 29.01 3.11 22.87
CA GLY A 165 29.92 3.04 21.73
C GLY A 165 29.72 1.85 20.77
N TYR A 166 28.54 1.21 20.79
CA TYR A 166 28.23 0.05 19.93
C TYR A 166 27.92 0.42 18.46
N SER A 167 28.89 1.02 17.78
CA SER A 167 28.79 1.61 16.43
C SER A 167 28.55 0.64 15.25
N SER A 168 28.26 -0.65 15.49
CA SER A 168 28.00 -1.61 14.40
C SER A 168 26.86 -2.58 14.73
N HIS A 169 26.07 -2.94 13.69
CA HIS A 169 24.89 -3.81 13.80
C HIS A 169 25.16 -5.11 14.58
N TYR A 170 26.28 -5.77 14.30
CA TYR A 170 26.68 -7.00 14.99
C TYR A 170 26.81 -6.81 16.51
N LYS A 171 27.55 -5.78 16.95
CA LYS A 171 27.78 -5.51 18.38
C LYS A 171 26.49 -5.15 19.09
N ILE A 172 25.68 -4.27 18.51
CA ILE A 172 24.40 -3.87 19.12
C ILE A 172 23.39 -5.02 19.12
N ASN A 173 23.39 -5.91 18.13
CA ASN A 173 22.57 -7.12 18.17
C ASN A 173 22.98 -8.06 19.31
N GLN A 174 24.29 -8.26 19.56
CA GLN A 174 24.75 -9.04 20.71
C GLN A 174 24.30 -8.40 22.04
N TRP A 175 24.45 -7.08 22.19
CA TRP A 175 23.97 -6.36 23.37
C TRP A 175 22.45 -6.48 23.55
N CYS A 176 21.65 -6.37 22.47
CA CYS A 176 20.19 -6.53 22.56
C CYS A 176 19.77 -7.95 22.95
N GLN A 177 20.47 -8.97 22.44
CA GLN A 177 20.22 -10.36 22.80
C GLN A 177 20.58 -10.65 24.26
N ALA A 178 21.69 -10.10 24.77
CA ALA A 178 22.13 -10.30 26.15
C ALA A 178 21.33 -9.48 27.18
N THR A 179 21.04 -8.21 26.88
CA THR A 179 20.48 -7.23 27.83
C THR A 179 18.95 -7.10 27.73
N LEU A 180 18.39 -7.18 26.51
CA LEU A 180 16.96 -6.94 26.26
C LEU A 180 16.17 -8.21 25.92
N GLY A 181 16.86 -9.34 25.70
CA GLY A 181 16.26 -10.63 25.30
C GLY A 181 15.73 -10.66 23.87
N VAL A 182 16.13 -9.73 23.01
CA VAL A 182 15.56 -9.54 21.65
C VAL A 182 16.65 -9.27 20.61
N SER A 183 16.44 -9.71 19.36
CA SER A 183 17.32 -9.38 18.24
C SER A 183 17.16 -7.92 17.80
N CYS A 184 18.28 -7.28 17.43
CA CYS A 184 18.29 -5.95 16.80
C CYS A 184 18.17 -6.11 15.27
N PRO A 185 17.12 -5.60 14.60
CA PRO A 185 16.97 -5.73 13.16
C PRO A 185 17.99 -4.88 12.37
N GLN A 186 18.37 -5.35 11.18
CA GLN A 186 19.49 -4.79 10.41
C GLN A 186 19.32 -3.31 10.02
N SER A 187 18.08 -2.83 9.89
CA SER A 187 17.78 -1.45 9.52
C SER A 187 17.78 -0.48 10.73
N PHE A 188 17.95 -0.94 11.97
CA PHE A 188 18.01 -0.06 13.16
C PHE A 188 19.18 0.95 13.11
N PRO A 189 20.43 0.56 12.76
CA PRO A 189 21.51 1.53 12.57
C PRO A 189 21.35 2.45 11.34
N LYS A 190 20.32 2.26 10.49
CA LYS A 190 19.91 3.29 9.51
C LYS A 190 18.96 4.27 10.19
N PHE A 191 17.86 3.77 10.76
CA PHE A 191 16.86 4.57 11.48
C PHE A 191 17.45 5.50 12.55
N ALA A 192 18.32 5.00 13.42
CA ALA A 192 18.96 5.80 14.48
C ALA A 192 19.89 6.91 13.95
N ARG A 193 20.34 6.84 12.69
CA ARG A 193 21.05 7.93 11.99
C ARG A 193 20.13 8.85 11.20
N THR A 194 18.94 8.37 10.79
CA THR A 194 17.97 9.13 10.00
C THR A 194 17.02 9.97 10.87
N TYR A 195 16.58 9.42 12.00
CA TYR A 195 15.57 10.04 12.88
C TYR A 195 16.10 10.41 14.28
N GLY A 196 17.31 9.95 14.66
CA GLY A 196 17.89 10.24 15.96
C GLY A 196 17.25 9.45 17.10
N ASP A 197 17.05 10.11 18.24
CA ASP A 197 16.51 9.52 19.47
C ASP A 197 15.00 9.20 19.31
N PRO A 198 14.58 7.93 19.49
CA PRO A 198 13.17 7.54 19.43
C PRO A 198 12.25 8.37 20.33
N ARG A 199 12.72 8.80 21.50
CA ARG A 199 11.93 9.58 22.48
C ARG A 199 11.53 10.97 21.96
N LEU A 200 12.17 11.47 20.90
CA LEU A 200 11.83 12.73 20.23
C LEU A 200 10.80 12.54 19.11
N ILE A 201 10.52 11.30 18.69
CA ILE A 201 9.62 10.97 17.59
C ILE A 201 8.20 10.77 18.16
N GLU A 202 7.30 11.73 17.94
CA GLU A 202 5.95 11.71 18.52
C GLU A 202 5.16 10.45 18.16
N SER A 203 5.20 10.02 16.89
CA SER A 203 4.54 8.78 16.46
C SER A 203 5.09 7.54 17.17
N TRP A 204 6.40 7.48 17.45
CA TRP A 204 6.98 6.40 18.21
C TRP A 204 6.55 6.43 19.68
N ARG A 205 6.48 7.62 20.31
CA ARG A 205 5.98 7.75 21.69
C ARG A 205 4.54 7.22 21.81
N THR A 206 3.65 7.68 20.94
CA THR A 206 2.24 7.25 20.91
C THR A 206 2.10 5.75 20.62
N TRP A 207 2.92 5.19 19.73
CA TRP A 207 2.85 3.77 19.35
C TRP A 207 3.48 2.80 20.37
N SER A 208 4.53 3.23 21.07
CA SER A 208 5.29 2.37 22.00
C SER A 208 4.71 2.28 23.41
N ASP A 209 3.70 3.09 23.72
CA ASP A 209 3.18 3.38 25.07
C ASP A 209 4.23 3.99 26.03
N TRP A 210 5.28 4.63 25.49
CA TRP A 210 6.35 5.22 26.30
C TRP A 210 5.87 6.43 27.13
N LYS A 211 6.40 6.52 28.35
CA LYS A 211 6.18 7.62 29.30
C LYS A 211 7.52 8.01 29.91
N GLU A 212 7.64 9.30 30.19
CA GLU A 212 8.80 9.96 30.82
C GLU A 212 8.90 9.63 32.32
#